data_AF-A0A8S1HD45-F1
#
_entry.id   AF-A0A8S1HD45-F1
#
_cell.length_a   1.000
_cell.length_b   1.000
_cell.length_c   1.000
_cell.angle_alpha   90.00
_cell.angle_beta   90.00
_cell.angle_gamma   90.00
#
_symmetry.space_group_name_H-M   'P 1'
#
loop_
_entity.id
_entity.type
_entity.pdbx_description
1 polymer ?
#
loop_
_entity_poly.entity_id
_entity_poly.type
_entity_poly.pdbx_seq_one_letter_code
_entity_poly.pdbx_strand_id
1 'polypeptide(L)'
;MQKIAILLVLAVGASAFVMPKRHIQKPEVAAGVGCIMCELMVELAKDPADRDAKKIEATWNAECKAEFGKLPFIEKDCEKYADQKLDVIIKELESGTAPEEVCTKIGEC
;
A
#
# COMPACT_ATOMS: atom_id res chain seq x y z
N MET A 1 37.63 -48.09 5.36
CA MET A 1 36.94 -47.53 4.18
C MET A 1 37.58 -46.17 3.87
N GLN A 2 38.81 -46.16 3.37
CA GLN A 2 39.23 -46.05 1.95
C GLN A 2 39.40 -44.58 1.47
N LYS A 3 40.60 -44.04 1.76
CA LYS A 3 41.52 -43.24 0.93
C LYS A 3 40.99 -42.43 -0.29
N ILE A 4 41.31 -41.12 -0.22
CA ILE A 4 41.86 -40.21 -1.28
C ILE A 4 40.87 -39.49 -2.23
N ALA A 5 40.98 -38.14 -2.25
CA ALA A 5 41.07 -37.22 -3.41
C ALA A 5 40.47 -35.85 -3.05
N ILE A 6 41.25 -34.89 -2.55
CA ILE A 6 41.77 -33.71 -3.28
C ILE A 6 40.82 -33.19 -4.39
N LEU A 7 40.32 -31.95 -4.27
CA LEU A 7 40.57 -30.82 -5.20
C LEU A 7 39.52 -29.70 -5.07
N LEU A 8 40.01 -28.53 -4.64
CA LEU A 8 39.71 -27.16 -5.07
C LEU A 8 38.46 -26.92 -5.94
N VAL A 9 37.55 -26.06 -5.45
CA VAL A 9 36.91 -25.05 -6.31
C VAL A 9 36.90 -23.71 -5.59
N LEU A 10 37.83 -22.85 -5.97
CA LEU A 10 37.71 -21.41 -5.79
C LEU A 10 36.59 -20.93 -6.72
N ALA A 11 35.46 -20.54 -6.14
CA ALA A 11 34.48 -19.74 -6.87
C ALA A 11 34.43 -18.37 -6.19
N VAL A 12 35.26 -17.45 -6.68
CA VAL A 12 35.08 -16.01 -6.54
C VAL A 12 33.80 -15.69 -7.31
N GLY A 13 32.66 -15.77 -6.64
CA GLY A 13 31.41 -15.22 -7.13
C GLY A 13 31.34 -13.78 -6.66
N ALA A 14 31.38 -12.82 -7.58
CA ALA A 14 30.97 -11.44 -7.30
C ALA A 14 29.54 -11.47 -6.80
N SER A 15 29.35 -11.52 -5.48
CA SER A 15 28.08 -11.24 -4.85
C SER A 15 27.83 -9.76 -5.08
N ALA A 16 27.09 -9.48 -6.16
CA ALA A 16 26.22 -8.33 -6.17
C ALA A 16 25.32 -8.47 -4.96
N PHE A 17 25.76 -7.89 -3.83
CA PHE A 17 24.90 -7.58 -2.71
C PHE A 17 23.83 -6.64 -3.29
N VAL A 18 22.74 -7.25 -3.74
CA VAL A 18 21.47 -6.56 -3.93
C VAL A 18 21.18 -5.96 -2.56
N MET A 19 21.39 -4.65 -2.43
CA MET A 19 21.01 -3.93 -1.23
C MET A 19 19.50 -4.08 -1.07
N PRO A 20 19.00 -4.57 0.08
CA PRO A 20 17.57 -4.54 0.32
C PRO A 20 17.16 -3.06 0.28
N LYS A 21 16.20 -2.72 -0.59
CA LYS A 21 15.57 -1.40 -0.57
C LYS A 21 15.13 -1.13 0.87
N ARG A 22 15.72 -0.12 1.51
CA ARG A 22 15.20 0.40 2.78
C ARG A 22 13.80 0.92 2.48
N HIS A 23 12.78 0.16 2.84
CA HIS A 23 11.48 0.75 3.09
C HIS A 23 11.72 1.83 4.14
N ILE A 24 11.40 3.08 3.78
CA ILE A 24 11.37 4.19 4.71
C ILE A 24 10.34 3.77 5.75
N GLN A 25 10.79 3.39 6.95
CA GLN A 25 9.90 3.02 8.05
C GLN A 25 9.10 4.27 8.40
N LYS A 26 7.89 4.38 7.85
CA LYS A 26 6.87 5.34 8.31
C LYS A 26 6.72 5.09 9.81
N PRO A 27 6.70 6.13 10.67
CA PRO A 27 6.53 5.91 12.10
C PRO A 27 5.29 5.05 12.32
N GLU A 28 5.40 4.01 13.15
CA GLU A 28 4.42 2.91 13.29
C GLU A 28 2.97 3.41 13.48
N VAL A 29 2.80 4.57 14.13
CA VAL A 29 1.52 5.25 14.35
C VAL A 29 0.94 5.90 13.08
N ALA A 30 1.78 6.49 12.22
CA ALA A 30 1.35 7.04 10.93
C ALA A 30 1.15 5.94 9.88
N ALA A 31 1.83 4.80 10.03
CA ALA A 31 1.51 3.58 9.29
C ALA A 31 0.09 3.12 9.64
N GLY A 32 -0.28 3.11 10.93
CA GLY A 32 -1.62 2.69 11.37
C GLY A 32 -2.78 3.47 10.73
N VAL A 33 -2.76 4.81 10.79
CA VAL A 33 -3.88 5.61 10.25
C VAL A 33 -3.94 5.56 8.72
N GLY A 34 -2.78 5.66 8.05
CA GLY A 34 -2.74 5.59 6.58
C GLY A 34 -3.18 4.22 6.05
N CYS A 35 -2.81 3.13 6.75
CA CYS A 35 -3.22 1.77 6.43
C CYS A 35 -4.74 1.62 6.52
N ILE A 36 -5.36 2.06 7.62
CA ILE A 36 -6.82 2.01 7.80
C ILE A 36 -7.54 2.80 6.70
N MET A 37 -7.09 4.03 6.41
CA MET A 37 -7.70 4.85 5.36
C MET A 37 -7.58 4.19 3.98
N CYS A 38 -6.46 3.54 3.70
CA CYS A 38 -6.28 2.80 2.46
C CYS A 38 -7.25 1.62 2.38
N GLU A 39 -7.33 0.79 3.42
CA GLU A 39 -8.17 -0.42 3.42
C GLU A 39 -9.64 -0.07 3.21
N LEU A 40 -10.13 0.99 3.86
CA LEU A 40 -11.49 1.48 3.68
C LEU A 40 -11.73 1.94 2.23
N MET A 41 -10.79 2.66 1.63
CA MET A 41 -10.91 3.11 0.25
C MET A 41 -10.82 1.94 -0.75
N VAL A 42 -9.97 0.96 -0.49
CA VAL A 42 -9.91 -0.28 -1.27
C VAL A 42 -11.25 -1.01 -1.21
N GLU A 43 -11.87 -1.07 -0.03
CA GLU A 43 -13.18 -1.71 0.15
C GLU A 43 -14.26 -1.02 -0.69
N LEU A 44 -14.24 0.32 -0.79
CA LEU A 44 -15.13 1.08 -1.67
C LEU A 44 -14.85 0.85 -3.18
N ALA A 45 -13.61 0.54 -3.54
CA ALA A 45 -13.16 0.44 -4.93
C ALA A 45 -13.05 -1.00 -5.47
N LYS A 46 -13.10 -2.03 -4.61
CA LYS A 46 -12.78 -3.41 -4.99
C LYS A 46 -13.73 -3.98 -6.04
N ASP A 47 -15.03 -3.66 -5.97
CA ASP A 47 -16.00 -4.15 -6.94
C ASP A 47 -15.88 -3.35 -8.24
N PRO A 48 -15.52 -3.99 -9.38
CA PRO A 48 -15.40 -3.31 -10.65
C PRO A 48 -16.72 -2.70 -11.16
N ALA A 49 -17.89 -3.18 -10.73
CA ALA A 49 -19.18 -2.60 -11.09
C ALA A 49 -19.44 -1.25 -10.40
N ASP A 50 -18.82 -1.03 -9.24
CA ASP A 50 -18.97 0.18 -8.42
C ASP A 50 -17.75 1.10 -8.48
N ARG A 51 -16.73 0.75 -9.27
CA ARG A 51 -15.45 1.46 -9.41
C ARG A 51 -15.54 2.71 -10.28
N ASP A 52 -16.45 3.61 -9.92
CA ASP A 52 -16.51 4.98 -10.45
C ASP A 52 -15.82 5.92 -9.47
N ALA A 53 -14.71 6.54 -9.90
CA ALA A 53 -13.89 7.38 -9.03
C ALA A 53 -14.68 8.53 -8.39
N LYS A 54 -15.62 9.15 -9.13
CA LYS A 54 -16.43 10.26 -8.59
C LYS A 54 -17.43 9.76 -7.56
N LYS A 55 -18.04 8.60 -7.78
CA LYS A 55 -18.95 7.97 -6.82
C LYS A 55 -18.21 7.57 -5.54
N ILE A 56 -17.01 7.02 -5.66
CA ILE A 56 -16.18 6.64 -4.51
C ILE A 56 -15.73 7.88 -3.75
N GLU A 57 -15.22 8.91 -4.42
CA GLU A 57 -14.83 10.18 -3.81
C GLU A 57 -16.01 10.84 -3.07
N ALA A 58 -17.20 10.85 -3.67
CA ALA A 58 -18.40 11.38 -3.03
C ALA A 58 -18.80 10.59 -1.78
N THR A 59 -18.72 9.25 -1.84
CA THR A 59 -19.00 8.36 -0.70
C THR A 59 -17.99 8.62 0.43
N TRP A 60 -16.70 8.66 0.08
CA TRP A 60 -15.61 8.93 1.01
C TRP A 60 -15.76 10.28 1.71
N ASN A 61 -16.01 11.35 0.95
CA ASN A 61 -16.20 12.70 1.51
C ASN A 61 -17.44 12.77 2.42
N ALA A 62 -18.50 12.03 2.11
CA ALA A 62 -19.67 11.94 2.98
C ALA A 62 -19.34 11.25 4.32
N GLU A 63 -18.52 10.19 4.30
CA GLU A 63 -18.04 9.53 5.52
C GLU A 63 -17.11 10.44 6.33
N CYS A 64 -16.15 11.11 5.68
CA CYS A 64 -15.27 12.09 6.33
C CYS A 64 -16.07 13.18 7.05
N LYS A 65 -17.12 13.70 6.41
CA LYS A 65 -18.00 14.69 7.01
C LYS A 65 -18.85 14.14 8.15
N ALA A 66 -19.35 12.91 8.02
CA ALA A 66 -20.17 12.27 9.04
C ALA A 66 -19.38 12.04 10.34
N GLU A 67 -18.14 11.54 10.23
CA GLU A 67 -17.29 11.21 11.36
C GLU A 67 -16.54 12.44 11.92
N PHE A 68 -16.05 13.30 11.03
CA PHE A 68 -15.12 14.38 11.38
C PHE A 68 -15.65 15.79 11.13
N GLY A 69 -16.91 15.97 10.71
CA GLY A 69 -17.47 17.29 10.37
C GLY A 69 -17.51 18.34 11.49
N LYS A 70 -17.21 17.95 12.73
CA LYS A 70 -17.02 18.88 13.87
C LYS A 70 -15.54 19.28 14.10
N LEU A 71 -14.62 18.65 13.39
CA LEU A 71 -13.17 18.76 13.50
C LEU A 71 -12.59 19.11 12.12
N PRO A 72 -12.63 20.39 11.70
CA PRO A 72 -12.42 20.80 10.31
C PRO A 72 -11.03 20.47 9.74
N PHE A 73 -10.02 20.30 10.59
CA PHE A 73 -8.69 19.88 10.13
C PHE A 73 -8.66 18.39 9.78
N ILE A 74 -9.31 17.55 10.59
CA ILE A 74 -9.35 16.10 10.39
C ILE A 74 -10.26 15.76 9.21
N GLU A 75 -11.42 16.43 9.09
CA GLU A 75 -12.31 16.30 7.93
C GLU A 75 -11.55 16.59 6.62
N LYS A 76 -10.82 17.70 6.55
CA LYS A 76 -10.05 18.06 5.35
C LYS A 76 -8.93 17.10 5.02
N ASP A 77 -8.22 16.61 6.04
CA ASP A 77 -7.17 15.62 5.83
C ASP A 77 -7.76 14.28 5.37
N CYS A 78 -8.96 13.94 5.84
CA CYS A 78 -9.72 12.78 5.37
C CYS A 78 -10.15 12.95 3.91
N GLU A 79 -10.81 14.04 3.54
CA GLU A 79 -11.26 14.31 2.16
C GLU A 79 -10.07 14.29 1.17
N LYS A 80 -8.98 14.97 1.53
CA LYS A 80 -7.76 15.05 0.70
C LYS A 80 -7.10 13.69 0.45
N TYR A 81 -7.37 12.71 1.30
CA TYR A 81 -6.83 11.37 1.09
C TYR A 81 -7.38 10.73 -0.20
N ALA A 82 -8.67 10.93 -0.51
CA ALA A 82 -9.25 10.47 -1.77
C ALA A 82 -8.57 11.12 -2.98
N ASP A 83 -8.42 12.44 -2.97
CA ASP A 83 -7.73 13.19 -4.03
C ASP A 83 -6.32 12.66 -4.34
N GLN A 84 -5.63 12.16 -3.31
CA GLN A 84 -4.24 11.74 -3.43
C GLN A 84 -4.06 10.25 -3.74
N LYS A 85 -5.00 9.41 -3.31
CA LYS A 85 -4.78 7.95 -3.24
C LYS A 85 -5.79 7.14 -4.04
N LEU A 86 -6.99 7.64 -4.28
CA LEU A 86 -8.05 6.89 -4.94
C LEU A 86 -7.63 6.40 -6.33
N ASP A 87 -7.08 7.27 -7.17
CA ASP A 87 -6.60 6.89 -8.51
C ASP A 87 -5.49 5.83 -8.47
N VAL A 88 -4.59 5.93 -7.49
CA VAL A 88 -3.50 4.95 -7.31
C VAL A 88 -4.07 3.60 -6.89
N ILE A 89 -5.03 3.59 -5.97
CA ILE A 89 -5.73 2.38 -5.50
C ILE A 89 -6.50 1.72 -6.65
N ILE A 90 -7.28 2.49 -7.40
CA ILE A 90 -8.04 2.01 -8.57
C ILE A 90 -7.07 1.37 -9.58
N LYS A 91 -5.96 2.05 -9.89
CA LYS A 91 -4.97 1.54 -10.84
C LYS A 91 -4.35 0.22 -10.38
N GLU A 92 -4.05 0.07 -9.10
CA GLU A 92 -3.54 -1.19 -8.56
C GLU A 92 -4.57 -2.32 -8.69
N LEU A 93 -5.84 -2.06 -8.36
CA LEU A 93 -6.94 -3.01 -8.52
C LEU A 93 -7.18 -3.38 -9.99
N GLU A 94 -7.08 -2.43 -10.91
CA GLU A 94 -7.18 -2.67 -12.36
C GLU A 94 -5.98 -3.45 -12.91
N SER A 95 -4.80 -3.30 -12.30
CA SER A 95 -3.61 -4.08 -12.65
C SER A 95 -3.64 -5.53 -12.17
N GLY A 96 -4.68 -5.91 -11.43
CA GLY A 96 -4.87 -7.26 -10.88
C GLY A 96 -4.21 -7.47 -9.51
N THR A 97 -3.78 -6.41 -8.83
CA THR A 97 -3.35 -6.51 -7.42
C THR A 97 -4.56 -6.93 -6.57
N ALA A 98 -4.37 -7.93 -5.71
CA ALA A 98 -5.42 -8.36 -4.80
C ALA A 98 -5.76 -7.22 -3.82
N PRO A 99 -7.04 -6.97 -3.49
CA PRO A 99 -7.45 -5.88 -2.60
C PRO A 99 -6.64 -5.81 -1.29
N GLU A 100 -6.43 -6.96 -0.66
CA GLU A 100 -5.65 -7.11 0.57
C GLU A 100 -4.16 -6.72 0.45
N GLU A 101 -3.61 -6.72 -0.78
CA GLU A 101 -2.20 -6.39 -1.03
C GLU A 101 -2.01 -4.93 -1.45
N VAL A 102 -3.07 -4.23 -1.91
CA VAL A 102 -2.97 -2.87 -2.46
C VAL A 102 -2.30 -1.92 -1.47
N CYS A 103 -2.75 -1.90 -0.21
CA CYS A 103 -2.28 -0.94 0.78
C CYS A 103 -0.83 -1.15 1.20
N THR A 104 -0.37 -2.40 1.21
CA THR A 104 1.04 -2.75 1.42
C THR A 104 1.89 -2.33 0.20
N LYS A 105 1.34 -2.53 -1.01
CA LYS A 105 2.04 -2.22 -2.26
C LYS A 105 2.25 -0.72 -2.47
N ILE A 106 1.30 0.10 -2.03
CA ILE A 106 1.40 1.58 -2.12
C ILE A 106 2.08 2.21 -0.89
N GLY A 107 2.51 1.41 0.09
CA GLY A 107 3.27 1.85 1.26
C GLY A 107 2.45 2.61 2.31
N GLU A 108 1.13 2.40 2.33
CA GLU A 108 0.26 2.90 3.39
C GLU A 108 0.26 1.96 4.60
N CYS A 109 0.37 0.66 4.30
CA CYS A 109 0.89 -0.40 5.16
C CYS A 109 2.27 -0.84 4.59
#